data_AF-A0AAC9HVN5-F1
#
_entry.id   AF-A0AAC9HVN5-F1
#
_cell.length_a   1.000
_cell.length_b   1.000
_cell.length_c   1.000
_cell.angle_alpha   90.00
_cell.angle_beta   90.00
_cell.angle_gamma   90.00
#
_symmetry.space_group_name_H-M   'P 1'
#
loop_
_entity.id
_entity.type
_entity.pdbx_description
1 polymer ?
#
loop_
_entity_poly.entity_id
_entity_poly.type
_entity_poly.pdbx_seq_one_letter_code
_entity_poly.pdbx_strand_id
1 'polypeptide(L)'
;MSPTGNGSGQPPGGEDVDSFDVGDVLLAELGLLLDSADPVPSDLVERAQFAIELENLDVEVGRWERPKELAGVRGGEPSTMTFTVGDLTLMLTLAPSGNGHRFDGWLVPGGPHLVEVRVAGYESSSISADEGGRFALDTVPRGTTQILVHLTAHEGRPSRTIATPSIVL
;
A
#
# COMPACT_ATOMS: atom_id res chain seq x y z
N MET A 1 64.09 -40.01 36.44
CA MET A 1 62.83 -39.85 35.69
C MET A 1 62.10 -38.64 36.28
N SER A 2 62.10 -37.51 35.58
CA SER A 2 61.20 -36.35 35.81
C SER A 2 60.02 -36.44 34.82
N PRO A 3 58.83 -35.82 35.02
CA PRO A 3 58.55 -34.35 34.89
C PRO A 3 57.57 -33.78 35.99
N THR A 4 57.61 -32.52 36.49
CA THR A 4 57.10 -31.16 36.08
C THR A 4 55.57 -30.89 35.98
N GLY A 5 55.11 -29.73 36.52
CA GLY A 5 53.92 -28.97 36.08
C GLY A 5 53.09 -28.33 37.21
N ASN A 6 53.34 -27.08 37.64
CA ASN A 6 52.74 -25.79 37.22
C ASN A 6 51.20 -25.66 37.37
N GLY A 7 50.75 -24.97 38.42
CA GLY A 7 49.39 -24.43 38.56
C GLY A 7 49.39 -22.92 38.38
N SER A 8 49.07 -22.45 37.18
CA SER A 8 48.90 -21.04 36.84
C SER A 8 47.49 -20.56 37.19
N GLY A 9 47.41 -19.39 37.84
CA GLY A 9 46.16 -18.70 38.15
C GLY A 9 45.39 -18.29 36.89
N GLN A 10 44.07 -18.41 36.98
CA GLN A 10 43.11 -17.90 36.01
C GLN A 10 42.84 -16.42 36.29
N PRO A 11 43.02 -15.48 35.34
CA PRO A 11 42.34 -14.19 35.43
C PRO A 11 40.92 -14.32 34.82
N PRO A 12 39.91 -13.64 35.39
CA PRO A 12 38.56 -13.59 34.84
C PRO A 12 38.40 -12.41 33.87
N GLY A 13 37.49 -12.56 32.92
CA GLY A 13 36.88 -11.44 32.19
C GLY A 13 37.45 -11.19 30.80
N GLY A 14 37.04 -11.99 29.83
CA GLY A 14 36.97 -11.53 28.45
C GLY A 14 35.76 -10.61 28.34
N GLU A 15 36.00 -9.34 28.03
CA GLU A 15 34.97 -8.38 27.69
C GLU A 15 34.41 -8.75 26.30
N ASP A 16 33.09 -8.73 26.15
CA ASP A 16 32.36 -9.02 24.91
C ASP A 16 32.59 -7.92 23.86
N VAL A 17 33.76 -7.89 23.24
CA VAL A 17 34.11 -6.89 22.19
C VAL A 17 33.65 -7.31 20.78
N ASP A 18 33.21 -8.55 20.59
CA ASP A 18 32.84 -9.09 19.27
C ASP A 18 31.34 -9.00 18.95
N SER A 19 30.48 -8.57 19.87
CA SER A 19 29.02 -8.65 19.65
C SER A 19 28.47 -7.62 18.66
N PHE A 20 29.15 -6.49 18.48
CA PHE A 20 28.68 -5.40 17.61
C PHE A 20 29.02 -5.67 16.12
N ASP A 21 30.18 -6.26 15.83
CA ASP A 21 30.63 -6.56 14.46
C ASP A 21 29.82 -7.70 13.84
N VAL A 22 29.45 -8.71 14.65
CA VAL A 22 28.57 -9.82 14.24
C VAL A 22 27.15 -9.33 13.92
N GLY A 23 26.67 -8.30 14.62
CA GLY A 23 25.33 -7.73 14.40
C GLY A 23 25.21 -7.05 13.04
N ASP A 24 26.20 -6.26 12.65
CA ASP A 24 26.20 -5.54 11.37
C ASP A 24 26.32 -6.49 10.18
N VAL A 25 27.14 -7.55 10.30
CA VAL A 25 27.24 -8.61 9.30
C VAL A 25 25.90 -9.32 9.10
N LEU A 26 25.21 -9.67 10.20
CA LEU A 26 23.91 -10.33 10.14
C LEU A 26 22.84 -9.44 9.49
N LEU A 27 22.84 -8.13 9.80
CA LEU A 27 21.93 -7.17 9.18
C LEU A 27 22.21 -7.01 7.68
N ALA A 28 23.48 -7.03 7.26
CA ALA A 28 23.85 -6.99 5.85
C ALA A 28 23.40 -8.25 5.10
N GLU A 29 23.60 -9.44 5.68
CA GLU A 29 23.10 -10.70 5.11
C GLU A 29 21.58 -10.74 5.01
N LEU A 30 20.88 -10.24 6.03
CA LEU A 30 19.43 -10.10 5.99
C LEU A 30 18.96 -9.14 4.89
N GLY A 31 19.69 -8.04 4.68
CA GLY A 31 19.43 -7.11 3.59
C GLY A 31 19.50 -7.78 2.22
N LEU A 32 20.56 -8.56 1.97
CA LEU A 32 20.72 -9.31 0.71
C LEU A 32 19.62 -10.37 0.52
N LEU A 33 19.20 -11.03 1.60
CA LEU A 33 18.07 -11.96 1.56
C LEU A 33 16.76 -11.25 1.20
N LEU A 34 16.52 -10.08 1.80
CA LEU A 34 15.33 -9.26 1.53
C LEU A 34 15.31 -8.74 0.08
N ASP A 35 16.44 -8.30 -0.46
CA ASP A 35 16.54 -7.89 -1.86
C ASP A 35 16.14 -9.01 -2.83
N SER A 36 16.41 -10.26 -2.47
CA SER A 36 16.00 -11.44 -3.25
C SER A 36 14.55 -11.87 -2.96
N ALA A 37 14.08 -11.75 -1.72
CA ALA A 37 12.77 -12.26 -1.30
C ALA A 37 11.63 -11.27 -1.55
N ASP A 38 11.91 -9.97 -1.47
CA ASP A 38 10.98 -8.85 -1.68
C ASP A 38 11.68 -7.76 -2.52
N PRO A 39 11.98 -8.05 -3.80
CA PRO A 39 12.63 -7.09 -4.69
C PRO A 39 11.71 -5.87 -4.91
N VAL A 40 12.33 -4.69 -5.04
CA VAL A 40 11.59 -3.47 -5.37
C VAL A 40 10.80 -3.68 -6.67
N PRO A 41 9.48 -3.40 -6.70
CA PRO A 41 8.68 -3.55 -7.90
C PRO A 41 9.27 -2.73 -9.05
N SER A 42 9.40 -3.35 -10.22
CA SER A 42 10.02 -2.70 -11.39
C SER A 42 9.26 -1.47 -11.87
N ASP A 43 7.97 -1.36 -11.53
CA ASP A 43 7.07 -0.27 -11.88
C ASP A 43 6.88 0.75 -10.74
N LEU A 44 7.68 0.68 -9.67
CA LEU A 44 7.55 1.57 -8.51
C LEU A 44 7.74 3.04 -8.90
N VAL A 45 8.68 3.32 -9.82
CA VAL A 45 8.96 4.68 -10.27
C VAL A 45 7.76 5.25 -11.02
N GLU A 46 7.18 4.48 -11.94
CA GLU A 46 5.99 4.86 -12.70
C GLU A 46 4.79 5.07 -11.78
N ARG A 47 4.58 4.18 -10.80
CA ARG A 47 3.53 4.34 -9.78
C ARG A 47 3.73 5.61 -8.95
N ALA A 48 4.96 5.89 -8.53
CA ALA A 48 5.28 7.09 -7.75
C ALA A 48 5.07 8.36 -8.56
N GLN A 49 5.50 8.39 -9.83
CA GLN A 49 5.26 9.52 -10.74
C GLN A 49 3.76 9.74 -10.96
N PHE A 50 3.01 8.68 -11.24
CA PHE A 50 1.55 8.74 -11.41
C PHE A 50 0.82 9.28 -10.17
N ALA A 51 1.31 8.93 -8.98
CA ALA A 51 0.79 9.44 -7.72
C ALA A 51 1.21 10.90 -7.42
N ILE A 52 2.38 11.34 -7.87
CA ILE A 52 2.89 12.72 -7.68
C ILE A 52 2.24 13.71 -8.66
N GLU A 53 1.75 13.26 -9.83
CA GLU A 53 1.04 14.08 -10.81
C GLU A 53 -0.24 14.78 -10.29
N LEU A 54 -0.62 14.58 -9.02
CA LEU A 54 -1.63 15.38 -8.33
C LEU A 54 -1.10 16.81 -8.07
N GLU A 55 -0.98 17.63 -9.12
CA GLU A 55 -0.67 19.06 -8.95
C GLU A 55 -1.85 19.79 -8.27
N ASN A 56 -1.53 20.57 -7.22
CA ASN A 56 -2.41 21.54 -6.53
C ASN A 56 -3.56 21.02 -5.66
N LEU A 57 -3.47 19.81 -5.09
CA LEU A 57 -4.47 19.30 -4.16
C LEU A 57 -3.87 19.08 -2.76
N ASP A 58 -4.59 19.50 -1.71
CA ASP A 58 -4.34 19.07 -0.33
C ASP A 58 -4.85 17.62 -0.22
N VAL A 59 -3.98 16.67 -0.57
CA VAL A 59 -4.32 15.25 -0.75
C VAL A 59 -3.93 14.47 0.50
N GLU A 60 -4.94 13.90 1.15
CA GLU A 60 -4.70 12.89 2.19
C GLU A 60 -4.67 11.49 1.54
N VAL A 61 -3.61 10.72 1.82
CA VAL A 61 -3.39 9.40 1.18
C VAL A 61 -3.95 8.24 2.01
N GLY A 62 -4.73 7.40 1.33
CA GLY A 62 -5.22 6.08 1.76
C GLY A 62 -4.18 5.20 2.41
N ARG A 63 -4.38 4.79 3.67
CA ARG A 63 -3.75 3.55 4.12
C ARG A 63 -4.59 2.39 3.62
N TRP A 64 -3.98 1.53 2.79
CA TRP A 64 -4.58 0.25 2.43
C TRP A 64 -4.45 -0.72 3.61
N GLU A 65 -5.57 -1.15 4.16
CA GLU A 65 -5.59 -2.27 5.11
C GLU A 65 -5.61 -3.56 4.30
N ARG A 66 -4.45 -4.21 4.17
CA ARG A 66 -4.31 -5.47 3.44
C ARG A 66 -5.20 -6.52 4.12
N PRO A 67 -6.24 -7.07 3.45
CA PRO A 67 -6.89 -8.26 3.97
C PRO A 67 -5.86 -9.39 3.98
N LYS A 68 -5.87 -10.20 5.04
CA LYS A 68 -5.03 -11.39 5.21
C LYS A 68 -5.02 -12.18 3.88
N GLU A 69 -3.84 -12.42 3.33
CA GLU A 69 -3.64 -13.03 2.02
C GLU A 69 -4.58 -14.24 1.82
N LEU A 70 -5.48 -14.13 0.84
CA LEU A 70 -5.93 -15.31 0.13
C LEU A 70 -4.79 -15.66 -0.83
N ALA A 71 -3.89 -16.51 -0.35
CA ALA A 71 -2.84 -17.11 -1.15
C ALA A 71 -3.44 -17.72 -2.42
N GLY A 72 -3.02 -17.22 -3.58
CA GLY A 72 -3.32 -17.81 -4.89
C GLY A 72 -4.67 -17.44 -5.47
N VAL A 73 -4.78 -16.27 -6.10
CA VAL A 73 -5.91 -15.99 -7.00
C VAL A 73 -5.46 -16.19 -8.45
N ARG A 74 -5.41 -17.45 -8.87
CA ARG A 74 -5.60 -17.79 -10.29
C ARG A 74 -7.07 -17.54 -10.62
N GLY A 75 -7.40 -16.31 -11.04
CA GLY A 75 -8.64 -15.94 -11.72
C GLY A 75 -9.96 -16.05 -10.92
N GLY A 76 -10.71 -14.94 -10.88
CA GLY A 76 -12.18 -15.01 -10.90
C GLY A 76 -12.96 -14.62 -9.63
N GLU A 77 -12.33 -14.43 -8.47
CA GLU A 77 -13.07 -14.01 -7.26
C GLU A 77 -13.04 -12.48 -7.08
N PRO A 78 -14.15 -11.85 -6.62
CA PRO A 78 -14.19 -10.42 -6.38
C PRO A 78 -13.19 -10.01 -5.29
N SER A 79 -12.24 -9.15 -5.64
CA SER A 79 -11.29 -8.60 -4.66
C SER A 79 -11.95 -7.42 -3.95
N THR A 80 -12.03 -7.46 -2.62
CA THR A 80 -12.51 -6.32 -1.82
C THR A 80 -11.32 -5.60 -1.19
N MET A 81 -11.24 -4.29 -1.39
CA MET A 81 -10.18 -3.42 -0.89
C MET A 81 -10.79 -2.36 0.02
N THR A 82 -10.18 -2.13 1.18
CA THR A 82 -10.60 -1.06 2.10
C THR A 82 -9.46 -0.07 2.28
N PHE A 83 -9.76 1.20 2.08
CA PHE A 83 -8.86 2.32 2.26
C PHE A 83 -9.43 3.26 3.32
N THR A 84 -8.60 3.66 4.28
CA THR A 84 -9.01 4.60 5.33
C THR A 84 -8.09 5.81 5.32
N VAL A 85 -8.69 7.01 5.37
CA VAL A 85 -8.01 8.31 5.39
C VAL A 85 -8.77 9.28 6.28
N GLY A 86 -8.14 9.68 7.38
CA GLY A 86 -8.81 10.52 8.38
C GLY A 86 -10.09 9.83 8.87
N ASP A 87 -11.24 10.43 8.57
CA ASP A 87 -12.58 9.92 8.87
C ASP A 87 -13.33 9.33 7.66
N LEU A 88 -12.67 9.22 6.49
CA LEU A 88 -13.23 8.58 5.31
C LEU A 88 -12.75 7.12 5.19
N THR A 89 -13.67 6.19 5.04
CA THR A 89 -13.42 4.83 4.59
C THR A 89 -14.01 4.63 3.20
N LEU A 90 -13.17 4.21 2.26
CA LEU A 90 -13.56 3.74 0.94
C LEU A 90 -13.43 2.21 0.92
N MET A 91 -14.55 1.53 0.67
CA MET A 91 -14.58 0.10 0.41
C MET A 91 -14.88 -0.12 -1.07
N LEU A 92 -14.08 -0.93 -1.74
CA LEU A 92 -14.15 -1.16 -3.18
C LEU A 92 -14.15 -2.66 -3.47
N THR A 93 -15.14 -3.11 -4.21
CA THR A 93 -15.20 -4.46 -4.77
C THR A 93 -14.92 -4.40 -6.26
N LEU A 94 -13.98 -5.24 -6.72
CA LEU A 94 -13.63 -5.35 -8.13
C LEU A 94 -14.13 -6.67 -8.70
N ALA A 95 -14.96 -6.59 -9.73
CA ALA A 95 -15.42 -7.76 -10.49
C ALA A 95 -14.87 -7.71 -11.93
N PRO A 96 -14.48 -8.85 -12.53
CA PRO A 96 -14.13 -8.88 -13.96
C PRO A 96 -15.29 -8.39 -14.84
N SER A 97 -15.00 -7.50 -15.81
CA SER A 97 -16.00 -6.98 -16.75
C SER A 97 -15.38 -6.77 -18.13
N GLY A 98 -15.63 -7.70 -19.07
CA GLY A 98 -15.05 -7.66 -20.42
C GLY A 98 -13.52 -7.56 -20.41
N ASN A 99 -12.99 -6.50 -21.01
CA ASN A 99 -11.54 -6.20 -21.07
C ASN A 99 -11.03 -5.41 -19.84
N GLY A 100 -11.86 -5.17 -18.84
CA GLY A 100 -11.58 -4.37 -17.66
C GLY A 100 -12.21 -4.95 -16.40
N HIS A 101 -12.55 -4.06 -15.47
CA HIS A 101 -13.18 -4.39 -14.19
C HIS A 101 -14.41 -3.51 -13.94
N ARG A 102 -15.45 -4.08 -13.35
CA ARG A 102 -16.55 -3.32 -12.75
C ARG A 102 -16.17 -3.01 -11.31
N PHE A 103 -16.30 -1.74 -10.95
CA PHE A 103 -16.03 -1.25 -9.61
C PHE A 103 -17.37 -1.01 -8.92
N ASP A 104 -17.55 -1.62 -7.75
CA ASP A 104 -18.64 -1.32 -6.83
C ASP A 104 -18.02 -0.73 -5.56
N GLY A 105 -18.33 0.52 -5.27
CA GLY A 105 -17.70 1.26 -4.18
C GLY A 105 -18.68 1.80 -3.15
N TRP A 106 -18.19 1.98 -1.93
CA TRP A 106 -18.91 2.56 -0.80
C TRP A 106 -18.00 3.52 -0.03
N LEU A 107 -18.51 4.72 0.26
CA LEU A 107 -17.88 5.75 1.09
C LEU A 107 -18.58 5.88 2.46
N VAL A 108 -17.79 5.95 3.53
CA VAL A 108 -18.25 6.28 4.89
C VAL A 108 -17.40 7.42 5.42
N PRO A 109 -17.96 8.57 5.85
CA PRO A 109 -19.37 8.93 5.81
C PRO A 109 -19.93 8.97 4.38
N GLY A 110 -21.22 8.67 4.25
CA GLY A 110 -21.92 8.76 2.98
C GLY A 110 -22.17 10.20 2.56
N GLY A 111 -22.43 10.41 1.28
CA GLY A 111 -22.71 11.71 0.71
C GLY A 111 -22.37 11.76 -0.78
N PRO A 112 -22.83 12.79 -1.50
CA PRO A 112 -22.63 12.92 -2.94
C PRO A 112 -21.20 13.39 -3.27
N HIS A 113 -20.21 12.63 -2.82
CA HIS A 113 -18.80 12.87 -3.09
C HIS A 113 -18.47 12.48 -4.53
N LEU A 114 -17.61 13.25 -5.18
CA LEU A 114 -17.16 12.94 -6.54
C LEU A 114 -16.01 11.94 -6.45
N VAL A 115 -16.16 10.80 -7.12
CA VAL A 115 -15.13 9.78 -7.25
C VAL A 115 -14.54 9.86 -8.64
N GLU A 116 -13.23 10.04 -8.72
CA GLU A 116 -12.46 10.00 -9.96
C GLU A 116 -11.56 8.76 -9.96
N VAL A 117 -11.56 8.03 -11.06
CA VAL A 117 -10.71 6.87 -11.29
C VAL A 117 -9.75 7.20 -12.42
N ARG A 118 -8.47 7.26 -12.08
CA ARG A 118 -7.36 7.48 -13.02
C ARG A 118 -6.75 6.12 -13.33
N VAL A 119 -6.56 5.82 -14.61
CA VAL A 119 -5.81 4.64 -15.07
C VAL A 119 -4.68 5.12 -15.97
N ALA A 120 -3.45 4.71 -15.69
CA ALA A 120 -2.29 5.13 -16.47
C ALA A 120 -2.47 4.79 -17.97
N GLY A 121 -2.30 5.79 -18.83
CA GLY A 121 -2.49 5.66 -20.28
C GLY A 121 -3.95 5.77 -20.77
N TYR A 122 -4.90 6.07 -19.88
CA TYR A 122 -6.32 6.29 -20.22
C TYR A 122 -6.83 7.62 -19.66
N GLU A 123 -7.94 8.10 -20.21
CA GLU A 123 -8.69 9.25 -19.67
C GLU A 123 -9.31 8.90 -18.31
N SER A 124 -9.34 9.88 -17.40
CA SER A 124 -9.97 9.73 -16.09
C SER A 124 -11.48 9.57 -16.21
N SER A 125 -12.06 8.68 -15.40
CA SER A 125 -13.51 8.49 -15.30
C SER A 125 -14.03 9.04 -13.98
N SER A 126 -15.12 9.82 -14.01
CA SER A 126 -15.69 10.41 -12.79
C SER A 126 -17.15 10.01 -12.58
N ILE A 127 -17.52 9.77 -11.33
CA ILE A 127 -18.89 9.44 -10.91
C ILE A 127 -19.20 10.06 -9.55
N SER A 128 -20.42 10.58 -9.37
CA SER A 128 -20.88 11.00 -8.03
C SER A 128 -21.40 9.78 -7.27
N ALA A 129 -20.98 9.64 -6.02
CA ALA A 129 -21.65 8.74 -5.10
C ALA A 129 -23.08 9.22 -4.81
N ASP A 130 -23.94 8.30 -4.39
CA ASP A 130 -25.28 8.61 -3.91
C ASP A 130 -25.27 9.17 -2.47
N GLU A 131 -26.44 9.51 -1.93
CA GLU A 131 -26.58 10.01 -0.56
C GLU A 131 -26.04 9.02 0.50
N GLY A 132 -26.08 7.72 0.20
CA GLY A 132 -25.52 6.66 1.04
C GLY A 132 -24.02 6.44 0.84
N GLY A 133 -23.36 7.16 -0.07
CA GLY A 133 -21.95 7.00 -0.40
C GLY A 133 -21.65 5.87 -1.39
N ARG A 134 -22.66 5.27 -2.03
CA ARG A 134 -22.44 4.18 -3.01
C ARG A 134 -22.18 4.73 -4.40
N PHE A 135 -21.32 4.05 -5.14
CA PHE A 135 -21.08 4.33 -6.56
C PHE A 135 -20.74 3.03 -7.31
N ALA A 136 -20.95 3.02 -8.63
CA ALA A 136 -20.57 1.90 -9.48
C ALA A 136 -20.07 2.37 -10.86
N LEU A 137 -18.94 1.83 -11.31
CA LEU A 137 -18.40 2.04 -12.65
C LEU A 137 -18.38 0.70 -13.39
N ASP A 138 -19.09 0.63 -14.51
CA ASP A 138 -19.31 -0.65 -15.21
C ASP A 138 -18.07 -1.20 -15.90
N THR A 139 -17.15 -0.33 -16.33
CA THR A 139 -15.91 -0.74 -17.00
C THR A 139 -14.81 0.26 -16.71
N VAL A 140 -13.83 -0.19 -15.93
CA VAL A 140 -12.55 0.47 -15.69
C VAL A 140 -11.46 -0.31 -16.43
N PRO A 141 -10.63 0.34 -17.27
CA PRO A 141 -9.52 -0.32 -17.95
C PRO A 141 -8.54 -0.97 -16.98
N ARG A 142 -7.82 -2.00 -17.45
CA ARG A 142 -6.72 -2.61 -16.69
C ARG A 142 -5.49 -1.72 -16.69
N GLY A 143 -4.65 -1.86 -15.66
CA GLY A 143 -3.43 -1.09 -15.49
C GLY A 143 -3.31 -0.42 -14.13
N THR A 144 -2.27 0.42 -13.99
CA THR A 144 -2.03 1.19 -12.77
C THR A 144 -3.17 2.17 -12.55
N THR A 145 -3.96 1.89 -11.52
CA THR A 145 -5.19 2.59 -11.19
C THR A 145 -5.03 3.35 -9.87
N GLN A 146 -5.55 4.56 -9.82
CA GLN A 146 -5.62 5.38 -8.61
C GLN A 146 -7.03 5.96 -8.51
N ILE A 147 -7.57 5.98 -7.28
CA ILE A 147 -8.90 6.50 -7.01
C ILE A 147 -8.75 7.78 -6.20
N LEU A 148 -9.41 8.83 -6.64
CA LEU A 148 -9.52 10.11 -5.96
C LEU A 148 -10.97 10.29 -5.51
N VAL A 149 -11.15 10.72 -4.28
CA VAL A 149 -12.45 11.08 -3.72
C VAL A 149 -12.41 12.56 -3.36
N HIS A 150 -13.13 13.37 -4.11
CA HIS A 150 -13.32 14.79 -3.80
C HIS A 150 -14.51 14.91 -2.86
N LEU A 151 -14.19 15.20 -1.59
CA LEU A 151 -15.21 15.43 -0.58
C LEU A 151 -15.89 16.76 -0.84
N THR A 152 -17.21 16.71 -0.95
CA THR A 152 -18.07 17.88 -0.94
C THR A 152 -17.92 18.60 0.40
N ALA A 153 -17.78 19.92 0.36
CA ALA A 153 -17.72 20.72 1.57
C ALA A 153 -19.03 20.57 2.36
N HIS A 154 -18.95 20.09 3.60
CA HIS A 154 -20.06 20.10 4.55
C HIS A 154 -19.78 21.14 5.65
N GLU A 155 -20.84 21.83 6.07
CA GLU A 155 -20.86 22.95 7.02
C GLU A 155 -19.62 23.04 7.95
N GLY A 156 -18.73 23.99 7.65
CA GLY A 156 -17.53 24.28 8.45
C GLY A 156 -16.26 23.50 8.09
N ARG A 157 -16.30 22.58 7.11
CA ARG A 157 -15.12 21.86 6.62
C ARG A 157 -14.76 22.24 5.18
N PRO A 158 -13.48 22.52 4.87
CA PRO A 158 -13.05 22.76 3.49
C PRO A 158 -13.22 21.48 2.65
N SER A 159 -13.48 21.65 1.35
CA SER A 159 -13.38 20.56 0.39
C SER A 159 -11.94 20.03 0.38
N ARG A 160 -11.77 18.72 0.54
CA ARG A 160 -10.47 18.06 0.43
C ARG A 160 -10.56 16.88 -0.53
N THR A 161 -9.42 16.52 -1.10
CA THR A 161 -9.32 15.35 -1.98
C THR A 161 -8.57 14.25 -1.25
N ILE A 162 -9.10 13.03 -1.33
CA ILE A 162 -8.45 11.84 -0.78
C ILE A 162 -7.99 10.97 -1.94
N ALA A 163 -6.74 10.53 -1.94
CA ALA A 163 -6.23 9.63 -2.96
C ALA A 163 -5.89 8.26 -2.36
N THR A 164 -6.27 7.19 -3.04
CA THR A 164 -5.74 5.87 -2.72
C THR A 164 -4.30 5.75 -3.21
N PRO A 165 -3.48 4.85 -2.64
CA PRO A 165 -2.28 4.38 -3.30
C PRO A 165 -2.60 3.84 -4.69
N SER A 166 -1.63 3.91 -5.60
CA SER A 166 -1.77 3.29 -6.92
C SER A 166 -1.73 1.77 -6.80
N ILE A 167 -2.67 1.11 -7.46
CA ILE A 167 -2.82 -0.35 -7.48
C ILE A 167 -2.77 -0.85 -8.92
N VAL A 168 -2.22 -2.03 -9.15
CA VAL A 168 -2.21 -2.65 -10.49
C VAL A 168 -3.34 -3.65 -10.56
N LEU A 169 -4.19 -3.48 -11.58
CA LEU A 169 -5.38 -4.29 -11.86
C LEU A 169 -5.26 -5.04 -13.18
#